data_AF-A0A3G6MAT0-F1
#
_entry.id   AF-A0A3G6MAT0-F1
#
_cell.length_a   1.000
_cell.length_b   1.000
_cell.length_c   1.000
_cell.angle_alpha   90.00
_cell.angle_beta   90.00
_cell.angle_gamma   90.00
#
_symmetry.space_group_name_H-M   'P 1'
#
loop_
_entity.id
_entity.type
_entity.pdbx_description
1 polymer ?
#
loop_
_entity_poly.entity_id
_entity_poly.type
_entity_poly.pdbx_seq_one_letter_code
_entity_poly.pdbx_strand_id
1 'polypeptide(L)'
;MYAKVLKKLNILGGNTDGVSSDKSFAENWQSIQFRHHLYDKEWDVYGIDQFYENNKELYGSSKDTFYNNLLEHYFSNHEHFYGQDFYKDWLFTPFKKDSEDFGELEGCVEESEIRETVQGAEMEFICIFYSYGYPDHYFVCLTDADPNNPTVYSTDHENYFGEIENEGKLEKFLDRYMTKEEFSEVVKEYLERKFGK
;
A
#
# COMPACT_ATOMS: atom_id res chain seq x y z
N MET A 1 -15.00 -10.28 0.69
CA MET A 1 -13.69 -10.22 0.00
C MET A 1 -13.38 -11.58 -0.63
N TYR A 2 -12.93 -11.62 -1.88
CA TYR A 2 -12.67 -12.88 -2.59
C TYR A 2 -11.35 -13.56 -2.17
N ALA A 3 -11.32 -14.90 -2.24
CA ALA A 3 -10.23 -15.74 -1.75
C ALA A 3 -8.85 -15.42 -2.36
N LYS A 4 -8.76 -14.98 -3.62
CA LYS A 4 -7.47 -14.63 -4.24
C LYS A 4 -6.87 -13.35 -3.65
N VAL A 5 -7.69 -12.35 -3.34
CA VAL A 5 -7.25 -11.12 -2.68
C VAL A 5 -6.70 -11.47 -1.29
N LEU A 6 -7.44 -12.27 -0.52
CA LEU A 6 -7.00 -12.73 0.80
C LEU A 6 -5.66 -13.47 0.74
N LYS A 7 -5.50 -14.37 -0.23
CA LYS A 7 -4.24 -15.09 -0.43
C LYS A 7 -3.07 -14.13 -0.70
N LYS A 8 -3.26 -13.11 -1.54
CA LYS A 8 -2.22 -12.11 -1.84
C LYS A 8 -1.85 -11.29 -0.61
N LEU A 9 -2.84 -10.80 0.13
CA LEU A 9 -2.60 -10.04 1.36
C LEU A 9 -1.80 -10.86 2.38
N ASN A 10 -2.13 -12.15 2.57
CA ASN A 10 -1.36 -13.03 3.46
C ASN A 10 0.08 -13.25 2.97
N ILE A 11 0.29 -13.42 1.66
CA ILE A 11 1.63 -13.54 1.07
C ILE A 11 2.45 -12.26 1.32
N LEU A 12 1.79 -11.10 1.24
CA LEU A 12 2.38 -9.79 1.51
C LEU A 12 2.51 -9.48 3.02
N GLY A 13 2.17 -10.41 3.91
CA GLY A 13 2.36 -10.27 5.36
C GLY A 13 1.18 -9.68 6.13
N GLY A 14 0.02 -9.47 5.48
CA GLY A 14 -1.22 -9.07 6.13
C GLY A 14 -1.92 -10.24 6.79
N ASN A 15 -2.33 -10.10 8.06
CA ASN A 15 -3.20 -11.06 8.72
C ASN A 15 -4.65 -10.83 8.29
N THR A 16 -5.32 -11.87 7.78
CA THR A 16 -6.73 -11.79 7.33
C THR A 16 -7.68 -12.64 8.17
N ASP A 17 -7.31 -13.05 9.39
CA ASP A 17 -8.11 -13.97 10.22
C ASP A 17 -9.47 -13.37 10.64
N GLY A 18 -9.56 -12.03 10.67
CA GLY A 18 -10.79 -11.29 11.00
C GLY A 18 -11.78 -11.12 9.84
N VAL A 19 -11.40 -11.52 8.62
CA VAL A 19 -12.22 -11.35 7.41
C VAL A 19 -13.32 -12.41 7.36
N SER A 20 -14.53 -11.98 7.01
CA SER A 20 -15.70 -12.86 6.92
C SER A 20 -16.64 -12.46 5.77
N SER A 21 -17.40 -13.42 5.27
CA SER A 21 -18.32 -13.23 4.12
C SER A 21 -19.60 -12.45 4.46
N ASP A 22 -19.91 -12.28 5.74
CA ASP A 22 -21.05 -11.51 6.25
C ASP A 22 -20.75 -10.00 6.41
N LYS A 23 -19.47 -9.61 6.32
CA LYS A 23 -18.99 -8.23 6.40
C LYS A 23 -18.91 -7.57 5.03
N SER A 24 -19.11 -6.25 5.01
CA SER A 24 -18.82 -5.39 3.87
C SER A 24 -17.33 -5.39 3.50
N PHE A 25 -16.97 -4.74 2.38
CA PHE A 25 -15.56 -4.58 2.02
C PHE A 25 -14.80 -3.77 3.09
N ALA A 26 -15.34 -2.64 3.54
CA ALA A 26 -14.70 -1.79 4.54
C ALA A 26 -14.48 -2.50 5.87
N GLU A 27 -15.50 -3.19 6.40
CA GLU A 27 -15.38 -3.95 7.65
C GLU A 27 -14.36 -5.09 7.55
N ASN A 28 -14.27 -5.72 6.37
CA ASN A 28 -13.23 -6.72 6.11
C ASN A 28 -11.86 -6.08 6.01
N TRP A 29 -11.74 -4.94 5.33
CA TRP A 29 -10.49 -4.23 5.17
C TRP A 29 -9.93 -3.80 6.53
N GLN A 30 -10.74 -3.15 7.37
CA GLN A 30 -10.41 -2.72 8.74
C GLN A 30 -10.10 -3.87 9.70
N SER A 31 -10.46 -5.12 9.36
CA SER A 31 -10.10 -6.29 10.16
C SER A 31 -8.73 -6.87 9.82
N ILE A 32 -8.10 -6.40 8.74
CA ILE A 32 -6.77 -6.81 8.32
C ILE A 32 -5.72 -6.10 9.17
N GLN A 33 -4.63 -6.79 9.47
CA GLN A 33 -3.50 -6.20 10.19
C GLN A 33 -2.19 -6.43 9.44
N PHE A 34 -1.48 -5.34 9.13
CA PHE A 34 -0.09 -5.39 8.69
C PHE A 34 0.84 -5.03 9.86
N ARG A 35 1.93 -5.79 10.01
CA ARG A 35 2.97 -5.51 11.03
C ARG A 35 4.21 -4.81 10.47
N HIS A 36 4.19 -4.56 9.17
CA HIS A 36 5.26 -3.96 8.41
C HIS A 36 4.70 -3.31 7.15
N HIS A 37 5.55 -2.54 6.49
CA HIS A 37 5.21 -1.83 5.27
C HIS A 37 5.36 -2.71 4.03
N LEU A 38 4.93 -2.19 2.88
CA LEU A 38 5.00 -2.85 1.57
C LEU A 38 5.97 -2.10 0.66
N TYR A 39 6.64 -2.82 -0.22
CA TYR A 39 7.60 -2.24 -1.17
C TYR A 39 7.20 -2.61 -2.59
N ASP A 40 7.04 -1.62 -3.46
CA ASP A 40 6.73 -1.83 -4.88
C ASP A 40 7.93 -2.49 -5.58
N LYS A 41 7.68 -3.29 -6.61
CA LYS A 41 8.71 -3.91 -7.46
C LYS A 41 9.57 -2.89 -8.20
N GLU A 42 9.08 -1.67 -8.39
CA GLU A 42 9.84 -0.54 -8.97
C GLU A 42 10.61 0.27 -7.92
N TRP A 43 10.66 -0.18 -6.66
CA TRP A 43 11.38 0.48 -5.57
C TRP A 43 12.88 0.67 -5.85
N ASP A 44 13.36 1.91 -5.73
CA ASP A 44 14.77 2.29 -6.01
C ASP A 44 15.72 2.04 -4.81
N VAL A 45 15.51 0.93 -4.10
CA VAL A 45 16.40 0.44 -3.02
C VAL A 45 16.81 1.48 -1.97
N TYR A 46 15.93 2.43 -1.67
CA TYR A 46 16.24 3.56 -0.80
C TYR A 46 16.71 3.12 0.60
N GLY A 47 17.80 3.73 1.07
CA GLY A 47 18.40 3.47 2.38
C GLY A 47 19.34 2.25 2.44
N ILE A 48 19.39 1.41 1.40
CA ILE A 48 20.19 0.17 1.42
C ILE A 48 21.69 0.47 1.56
N ASP A 49 22.19 1.51 0.89
CA ASP A 49 23.57 1.97 1.04
C ASP A 49 23.90 2.38 2.48
N GLN A 50 23.00 3.12 3.12
CA GLN A 50 23.18 3.58 4.50
C GLN A 50 23.17 2.40 5.46
N PHE A 51 22.25 1.45 5.27
CA PHE A 51 22.19 0.23 6.07
C PHE A 51 23.48 -0.59 5.90
N TYR A 52 23.96 -0.74 4.65
CA TYR A 52 25.21 -1.42 4.34
C TYR A 52 26.40 -0.77 5.04
N GLU A 53 26.60 0.54 4.91
CA GLU A 53 27.75 1.23 5.52
C GLU A 53 27.76 1.10 7.05
N ASN A 54 26.58 1.15 7.68
CA ASN A 54 26.43 0.97 9.12
C ASN A 54 26.68 -0.48 9.58
N ASN A 55 26.60 -1.46 8.68
CA ASN A 55 26.69 -2.90 9.00
C ASN A 55 27.75 -3.64 8.17
N LYS A 56 28.71 -2.92 7.56
CA LYS A 56 29.70 -3.48 6.61
C LYS A 56 30.54 -4.62 7.19
N GLU A 57 30.87 -4.54 8.48
CA GLU A 57 31.62 -5.60 9.18
C GLU A 57 30.80 -6.90 9.23
N LEU A 58 29.49 -6.78 9.48
CA LEU A 58 28.58 -7.91 9.48
C LEU A 58 28.39 -8.46 8.07
N TYR A 59 28.30 -7.60 7.06
CA TYR A 59 28.23 -8.04 5.65
C TYR A 59 29.44 -8.90 5.25
N GLY A 60 30.65 -8.52 5.69
CA GLY A 60 31.88 -9.27 5.40
C GLY A 60 32.07 -10.54 6.24
N SER A 61 31.57 -10.56 7.47
CA SER A 61 31.79 -11.68 8.42
C SER A 61 30.65 -12.70 8.48
N SER A 62 29.40 -12.27 8.26
CA SER A 62 28.20 -13.11 8.30
C SER A 62 27.08 -12.52 7.43
N LYS A 63 27.10 -12.84 6.14
CA LYS A 63 26.08 -12.38 5.19
C LYS A 63 24.65 -12.77 5.59
N ASP A 64 24.44 -13.98 6.09
CA ASP A 64 23.10 -14.44 6.51
C ASP A 64 22.54 -13.56 7.64
N THR A 65 23.35 -13.25 8.65
CA THR A 65 22.94 -12.37 9.75
C THR A 65 22.69 -10.95 9.26
N PHE A 66 23.53 -10.44 8.35
CA PHE A 66 23.32 -9.13 7.73
C PHE A 66 21.95 -9.05 7.03
N TYR A 67 21.62 -10.02 6.17
CA TYR A 67 20.36 -10.00 5.43
C TYR A 67 19.14 -10.22 6.34
N ASN A 68 19.26 -11.04 7.38
CA ASN A 68 18.19 -11.19 8.37
C ASN A 68 17.92 -9.87 9.10
N ASN A 69 18.96 -9.19 9.58
CA ASN A 69 18.81 -7.89 10.24
C ASN A 69 18.26 -6.82 9.29
N LEU A 70 18.66 -6.87 8.01
CA LEU A 70 18.14 -5.96 6.99
C LEU A 70 16.64 -6.19 6.78
N LEU A 71 16.21 -7.44 6.63
CA LEU A 71 14.80 -7.76 6.49
C LEU A 71 14.00 -7.36 7.74
N GLU A 72 14.53 -7.57 8.94
CA GLU A 72 13.88 -7.11 10.18
C GLU A 72 13.79 -5.58 10.24
N HIS A 73 14.80 -4.86 9.77
CA HIS A 73 14.79 -3.40 9.72
C HIS A 73 13.71 -2.87 8.78
N TYR A 74 13.70 -3.32 7.52
CA TYR A 74 12.76 -2.84 6.50
C TYR A 74 11.33 -3.38 6.71
N PHE A 75 11.18 -4.63 7.17
CA PHE A 75 9.88 -5.22 7.46
C PHE A 75 9.53 -5.11 8.95
N SER A 76 9.67 -3.90 9.50
CA SER A 76 9.19 -3.54 10.84
C SER A 76 8.21 -2.37 10.77
N ASN A 77 7.50 -2.13 11.87
CA ASN A 77 6.68 -0.94 12.01
C ASN A 77 7.56 0.25 12.42
N HIS A 78 7.94 1.10 11.46
CA HIS A 78 8.78 2.27 11.66
C HIS A 78 8.29 3.50 10.89
N GLU A 79 8.82 4.68 11.22
CA GLU A 79 8.49 5.96 10.55
C GLU A 79 9.57 6.42 9.53
N HIS A 80 10.63 5.63 9.30
CA HIS A 80 11.65 5.98 8.30
C HIS A 80 11.11 6.01 6.88
N PHE A 81 11.59 6.95 6.06
CA PHE A 81 11.18 7.12 4.67
C PHE A 81 12.10 6.31 3.74
N TYR A 82 11.67 5.13 3.36
CA TYR A 82 12.37 4.24 2.44
C TYR A 82 11.58 3.99 1.16
N GLY A 83 10.60 4.83 0.81
CA GLY A 83 9.78 4.64 -0.40
C GLY A 83 8.83 3.45 -0.31
N GLN A 84 8.34 3.17 0.90
CA GLN A 84 7.39 2.11 1.20
C GLN A 84 5.95 2.63 1.25
N ASP A 85 5.02 1.71 1.03
CA ASP A 85 3.59 1.94 1.18
C ASP A 85 3.11 1.44 2.54
N PHE A 86 2.26 2.25 3.16
CA PHE A 86 1.67 2.04 4.45
C PHE A 86 0.24 1.57 4.29
N TYR A 87 -0.10 0.45 4.91
CA TYR A 87 -1.49 0.04 5.05
C TYR A 87 -2.30 1.10 5.81
N LYS A 88 -3.50 1.40 5.30
CA LYS A 88 -4.48 2.32 5.88
C LYS A 88 -5.87 1.69 5.84
N ASP A 89 -6.77 2.18 6.69
CA ASP A 89 -8.11 1.63 6.86
C ASP A 89 -9.17 2.68 7.22
N TRP A 90 -8.84 3.96 7.03
CA TRP A 90 -9.72 5.07 7.36
C TRP A 90 -10.71 5.34 6.23
N LEU A 91 -11.94 5.66 6.62
CA LEU A 91 -13.01 6.03 5.69
C LEU A 91 -12.83 7.47 5.24
N PHE A 92 -13.16 7.74 3.98
CA PHE A 92 -13.16 9.08 3.40
C PHE A 92 -14.50 9.31 2.71
N THR A 93 -15.33 10.19 3.27
CA THR A 93 -16.72 10.36 2.85
C THR A 93 -17.09 11.82 2.53
N PRO A 94 -16.34 12.48 1.62
CA PRO A 94 -16.34 13.94 1.47
C PRO A 94 -17.69 14.55 1.04
N PHE A 95 -18.60 13.76 0.46
CA PHE A 95 -19.92 14.20 0.00
C PHE A 95 -21.07 13.85 0.95
N LYS A 96 -20.79 13.19 2.08
CA LYS A 96 -21.79 12.77 3.07
C LYS A 96 -21.96 13.84 4.14
N LYS A 97 -23.07 14.59 4.11
CA LYS A 97 -23.35 15.76 4.98
C LYS A 97 -23.12 15.59 6.48
N ASP A 98 -23.32 14.37 6.99
CA ASP A 98 -23.20 14.06 8.42
C ASP A 98 -21.85 13.41 8.77
N SER A 99 -20.89 13.37 7.85
CA SER A 99 -19.55 12.81 8.07
C SER A 99 -18.53 13.86 8.50
N GLU A 100 -17.43 13.41 9.10
CA GLU A 100 -16.31 14.28 9.50
C GLU A 100 -15.58 14.87 8.29
N ASP A 101 -15.57 14.16 7.15
CA ASP A 101 -14.90 14.59 5.92
C ASP A 101 -15.76 15.53 5.06
N PHE A 102 -16.98 15.85 5.49
CA PHE A 102 -17.91 16.61 4.64
C PHE A 102 -17.35 17.98 4.29
N GLY A 103 -17.18 18.21 2.99
CA GLY A 103 -16.66 19.47 2.46
C GLY A 103 -15.13 19.55 2.37
N GLU A 104 -14.39 18.49 2.70
CA GLU A 104 -12.92 18.44 2.54
C GLU A 104 -12.46 18.69 1.09
N LEU A 105 -13.34 18.44 0.11
CA LEU A 105 -13.09 18.67 -1.31
C LEU A 105 -13.73 19.96 -1.87
N GLU A 106 -14.44 20.75 -1.03
CA GLU A 106 -15.13 21.97 -1.48
C GLU A 106 -14.16 22.99 -2.08
N GLY A 107 -14.41 23.41 -3.32
CA GLY A 107 -13.57 24.36 -4.05
C GLY A 107 -12.30 23.74 -4.66
N CYS A 108 -12.07 22.44 -4.46
CA CYS A 108 -10.99 21.68 -5.10
C CYS A 108 -11.53 20.83 -6.25
N VAL A 109 -12.53 19.99 -5.99
CA VAL A 109 -13.11 19.08 -6.99
C VAL A 109 -14.57 18.80 -6.69
N GLU A 110 -15.40 18.79 -7.73
CA GLU A 110 -16.82 18.49 -7.63
C GLU A 110 -17.09 16.99 -7.76
N GLU A 111 -18.17 16.50 -7.14
CA GLU A 111 -18.58 15.09 -7.22
C GLU A 111 -18.72 14.59 -8.67
N SER A 112 -19.17 15.46 -9.58
CA SER A 112 -19.33 15.12 -11.00
C SER A 112 -18.01 14.81 -11.70
N GLU A 113 -16.91 15.44 -11.30
CA GLU A 113 -15.59 15.23 -11.89
C GLU A 113 -15.02 13.87 -11.47
N ILE A 114 -15.17 13.51 -10.18
CA ILE A 114 -14.76 12.21 -9.66
C ILE A 114 -15.53 11.07 -10.36
N ARG A 115 -16.82 11.30 -10.66
CA ARG A 115 -17.67 10.33 -11.37
C ARG A 115 -17.27 10.07 -12.81
N GLU A 116 -16.39 10.88 -13.41
CA GLU A 116 -15.83 10.59 -14.73
C GLU A 116 -14.90 9.38 -14.70
N THR A 117 -14.24 9.13 -13.56
CA THR A 117 -13.28 8.03 -13.38
C THR A 117 -13.81 6.92 -12.46
N VAL A 118 -14.48 7.29 -11.36
CA VAL A 118 -14.91 6.37 -10.30
C VAL A 118 -16.26 5.75 -10.61
N GLN A 119 -16.33 4.42 -10.52
CA GLN A 119 -17.55 3.65 -10.74
C GLN A 119 -18.13 3.21 -9.39
N GLY A 120 -19.02 4.03 -8.84
CA GLY A 120 -19.73 3.77 -7.60
C GLY A 120 -21.06 4.53 -7.53
N ALA A 121 -22.01 4.00 -6.76
CA ALA A 121 -23.28 4.68 -6.52
C ALA A 121 -23.07 5.95 -5.68
N GLU A 122 -22.28 5.83 -4.62
CA GLU A 122 -21.97 6.89 -3.65
C GLU A 122 -20.46 7.13 -3.66
N MET A 123 -20.04 8.40 -3.68
CA MET A 123 -18.62 8.82 -3.62
C MET A 123 -18.12 8.76 -2.18
N GLU A 124 -18.25 7.58 -1.59
CA GLU A 124 -17.74 7.20 -0.28
C GLU A 124 -16.60 6.20 -0.48
N PHE A 125 -15.50 6.40 0.21
CA PHE A 125 -14.26 5.69 -0.01
C PHE A 125 -13.67 5.15 1.28
N ILE A 126 -12.75 4.20 1.13
CA ILE A 126 -11.79 3.80 2.16
C ILE A 126 -10.39 3.95 1.59
N CYS A 127 -9.51 4.61 2.33
CA CYS A 127 -8.08 4.65 2.00
C CYS A 127 -7.46 3.30 2.40
N ILE A 128 -6.85 2.63 1.43
CA ILE A 128 -6.29 1.29 1.61
C ILE A 128 -4.76 1.31 1.76
N PHE A 129 -4.09 2.25 1.10
CA PHE A 129 -2.65 2.42 1.18
C PHE A 129 -2.27 3.91 1.05
N TYR A 130 -1.13 4.25 1.66
CA TYR A 130 -0.52 5.58 1.60
C TYR A 130 0.98 5.46 1.29
N SER A 131 1.52 6.38 0.49
CA SER A 131 2.93 6.50 0.11
C SER A 131 3.43 7.93 0.36
N TYR A 132 4.74 8.11 0.51
CA TYR A 132 5.36 9.44 0.59
C TYR A 132 5.76 10.03 -0.77
N GLY A 133 5.60 9.27 -1.86
CA GLY A 133 5.85 9.72 -3.23
C GLY A 133 4.57 9.65 -4.06
N TYR A 134 4.52 10.38 -5.18
CA TYR A 134 3.38 10.34 -6.10
C TYR A 134 3.25 8.97 -6.79
N PRO A 135 2.04 8.38 -6.86
CA PRO A 135 0.82 8.79 -6.16
C PRO A 135 0.88 8.38 -4.68
N ASP A 136 0.33 9.21 -3.79
CA ASP A 136 0.50 9.05 -2.34
C ASP A 136 -0.70 8.42 -1.63
N HIS A 137 -1.89 8.37 -2.23
CA HIS A 137 -3.03 7.70 -1.63
C HIS A 137 -3.71 6.75 -2.61
N TYR A 138 -4.15 5.61 -2.07
CA TYR A 138 -4.91 4.62 -2.81
C TYR A 138 -6.24 4.37 -2.12
N PHE A 139 -7.33 4.53 -2.87
CA PHE A 139 -8.70 4.42 -2.40
C PHE A 139 -9.47 3.31 -3.08
N VAL A 140 -10.49 2.83 -2.37
CA VAL A 140 -11.54 1.99 -2.93
C VAL A 140 -12.88 2.67 -2.67
N CYS A 141 -13.73 2.74 -3.70
CA CYS A 141 -15.12 3.17 -3.53
C CYS A 141 -15.91 2.07 -2.79
N LEU A 142 -16.60 2.45 -1.70
CA LEU A 142 -17.37 1.52 -0.87
C LEU A 142 -18.55 0.88 -1.60
N THR A 143 -19.02 1.54 -2.66
CA THR A 143 -20.13 1.11 -3.49
C THR A 143 -19.69 0.58 -4.86
N ASP A 144 -18.43 0.13 -5.00
CA ASP A 144 -17.95 -0.56 -6.19
C ASP A 144 -18.84 -1.77 -6.51
N ALA A 145 -19.11 -1.98 -7.80
CA ALA A 145 -19.99 -3.04 -8.28
C ALA A 145 -19.48 -4.46 -7.96
N ASP A 146 -18.18 -4.63 -7.73
CA ASP A 146 -17.55 -5.87 -7.27
C ASP A 146 -16.89 -5.68 -5.91
N PRO A 147 -17.65 -5.70 -4.79
CA PRO A 147 -17.11 -5.50 -3.46
C PRO A 147 -16.16 -6.62 -2.99
N ASN A 148 -16.05 -7.72 -3.74
CA ASN A 148 -15.13 -8.80 -3.42
C ASN A 148 -13.74 -8.61 -4.06
N ASN A 149 -13.66 -7.80 -5.10
CA ASN A 149 -12.44 -7.42 -5.80
C ASN A 149 -12.64 -6.01 -6.39
N PRO A 150 -12.70 -4.98 -5.53
CA PRO A 150 -13.06 -3.65 -5.96
C PRO A 150 -11.97 -3.03 -6.83
N THR A 151 -12.32 -1.96 -7.51
CA THR A 151 -11.38 -1.13 -8.26
C THR A 151 -10.62 -0.24 -7.29
N VAL A 152 -9.30 -0.17 -7.48
CA VAL A 152 -8.40 0.71 -6.74
C VAL A 152 -8.21 1.98 -7.56
N TYR A 153 -8.23 3.11 -6.87
CA TYR A 153 -8.00 4.43 -7.43
C TYR A 153 -6.81 5.06 -6.74
N SER A 154 -5.94 5.71 -7.50
CA SER A 154 -4.82 6.49 -6.96
C SER A 154 -5.12 7.97 -7.06
N THR A 155 -4.52 8.74 -6.16
CA THR A 155 -4.67 10.19 -6.12
C THR A 155 -3.43 10.80 -5.49
N ASP A 156 -3.18 12.07 -5.82
CA ASP A 156 -2.17 12.91 -5.18
C ASP A 156 -2.75 13.62 -3.94
N HIS A 157 -1.92 13.92 -2.94
CA HIS A 157 -2.32 14.61 -1.72
C HIS A 157 -2.34 16.13 -1.91
N GLU A 158 -1.65 16.68 -2.91
CA GLU A 158 -1.68 18.12 -3.20
C GLU A 158 -2.92 18.47 -4.03
N ASN A 159 -3.25 17.64 -5.02
CA ASN A 159 -4.41 17.82 -5.88
C ASN A 159 -5.68 17.07 -5.42
N TYR A 160 -5.55 16.19 -4.40
CA TYR A 160 -6.59 15.23 -4.01
C TYR A 160 -7.23 14.61 -5.26
N PHE A 161 -8.54 14.39 -5.21
CA PHE A 161 -9.33 13.76 -6.25
C PHE A 161 -9.43 14.58 -7.56
N GLY A 162 -8.75 15.72 -7.68
CA GLY A 162 -8.56 16.43 -8.96
C GLY A 162 -7.73 15.64 -9.96
N GLU A 163 -6.86 14.73 -9.49
CA GLU A 163 -6.07 13.81 -10.32
C GLU A 163 -6.28 12.37 -9.86
N ILE A 164 -7.54 11.88 -9.98
CA ILE A 164 -7.89 10.50 -9.68
C ILE A 164 -7.68 9.58 -10.88
N GLU A 165 -6.88 8.53 -10.70
CA GLU A 165 -6.60 7.53 -11.74
C GLU A 165 -7.12 6.14 -11.35
N ASN A 166 -7.41 5.30 -12.35
CA ASN A 166 -7.90 3.94 -12.16
C ASN A 166 -6.73 2.95 -12.23
N GLU A 167 -6.38 2.34 -11.09
CA GLU A 167 -5.29 1.37 -10.95
C GLU A 167 -5.74 -0.08 -11.24
N GLY A 168 -7.00 -0.27 -11.64
CA GLY A 168 -7.58 -1.56 -11.92
C GLY A 168 -8.06 -2.29 -10.67
N LYS A 169 -8.21 -3.61 -10.78
CA LYS A 169 -8.81 -4.44 -9.72
C LYS A 169 -7.82 -4.70 -8.60
N LEU A 170 -8.30 -4.70 -7.35
CA LEU A 170 -7.48 -4.92 -6.14
C LEU A 170 -6.58 -6.16 -6.23
N GLU A 171 -7.09 -7.28 -6.75
CA GLU A 171 -6.27 -8.50 -6.96
C GLU A 171 -5.03 -8.21 -7.82
N LYS A 172 -5.17 -7.40 -8.86
CA LYS A 172 -4.09 -7.03 -9.79
C LYS A 172 -3.23 -5.90 -9.27
N PHE A 173 -3.82 -4.91 -8.62
CA PHE A 173 -3.09 -3.86 -7.93
C PHE A 173 -2.05 -4.43 -6.96
N LEU A 174 -2.43 -5.43 -6.15
CA LEU A 174 -1.53 -6.08 -5.21
C LEU A 174 -0.36 -6.84 -5.86
N ASP A 175 -0.38 -7.09 -7.18
CA ASP A 175 0.75 -7.70 -7.90
C ASP A 175 1.99 -6.78 -7.97
N ARG A 176 1.82 -5.49 -7.69
CA ARG A 176 2.90 -4.50 -7.70
C ARG A 176 3.89 -4.66 -6.55
N TYR A 177 3.43 -5.19 -5.42
CA TYR A 177 4.27 -5.32 -4.23
C TYR A 177 5.13 -6.57 -4.26
N MET A 178 6.33 -6.44 -3.71
CA MET A 178 7.24 -7.55 -3.48
C MET A 178 6.85 -8.35 -2.24
N THR A 179 7.02 -9.67 -2.33
CA THR A 179 7.19 -10.55 -1.17
C THR A 179 8.49 -10.25 -0.43
N LYS A 180 8.63 -10.75 0.80
CA LYS A 180 9.90 -10.64 1.55
C LYS A 180 11.06 -11.32 0.82
N GLU A 181 10.77 -12.42 0.16
CA GLU A 181 11.72 -13.18 -0.65
C GLU A 181 12.18 -12.37 -1.87
N GLU A 182 11.24 -11.84 -2.67
CA GLU A 182 11.56 -10.97 -3.82
C GLU A 182 12.35 -9.73 -3.38
N PHE A 183 11.96 -9.09 -2.28
CA PHE A 183 12.71 -7.96 -1.72
C PHE A 183 14.15 -8.36 -1.37
N SER A 184 14.34 -9.53 -0.73
CA SER A 184 15.66 -10.03 -0.38
C SER A 184 16.54 -10.25 -1.62
N GLU A 185 15.96 -10.77 -2.70
CA GLU A 185 16.64 -10.98 -3.97
C GLU A 185 17.08 -9.65 -4.59
N VAL A 186 16.18 -8.66 -4.69
CA VAL A 186 16.50 -7.32 -5.20
C VAL A 186 17.66 -6.68 -4.44
N VAL A 187 17.64 -6.73 -3.11
CA VAL A 187 18.70 -6.15 -2.26
C VAL A 187 20.02 -6.91 -2.43
N LYS A 188 19.98 -8.24 -2.52
CA LYS A 188 21.18 -9.07 -2.77
C LYS A 188 21.82 -8.71 -4.10
N GLU A 189 21.06 -8.70 -5.18
CA GLU A 189 21.54 -8.36 -6.51
C GLU A 189 22.13 -6.94 -6.54
N TYR A 190 21.47 -5.98 -5.89
CA TYR A 190 21.95 -4.61 -5.79
C TYR A 190 23.32 -4.53 -5.09
N LEU A 191 23.43 -5.11 -3.89
CA LEU A 191 24.66 -5.05 -3.08
C LEU A 191 25.80 -5.86 -3.72
N GLU A 192 25.51 -6.99 -4.37
CA GLU A 192 26.51 -7.76 -5.11
C GLU A 192 27.02 -7.01 -6.32
N ARG A 193 26.15 -6.36 -7.10
CA ARG A 193 26.57 -5.53 -8.22
C ARG A 193 27.44 -4.34 -7.78
N LYS A 194 27.14 -3.76 -6.62
CA LYS A 194 27.79 -2.53 -6.14
C LYS A 194 29.06 -2.78 -5.33
N PHE A 195 29.06 -3.81 -4.49
CA PHE A 195 30.12 -4.10 -3.51
C PHE A 195 30.65 -5.53 -3.61
N GLY A 196 30.06 -6.38 -4.44
CA GLY A 196 30.60 -7.69 -4.76
C GLY A 196 31.96 -7.54 -5.44
N LYS A 197 33.00 -7.97 -4.73
CA LYS A 197 34.33 -8.22 -5.28
C LYS A 197 34.48 -9.71 -5.50
#